data_AF-Q10W37-F1
#
_entry.id   AF-Q10W37-F1
#
_cell.length_a   1.000
_cell.length_b   1.000
_cell.length_c   1.000
_cell.angle_alpha   90.00
_cell.angle_beta   90.00
_cell.angle_gamma   90.00
#
_symmetry.space_group_name_H-M   'P 1'
#
loop_
_entity.id
_entity.type
_entity.pdbx_description
1 polymer ?
#
loop_
_entity_poly.entity_id
_entity_poly.type
_entity_poly.pdbx_seq_one_letter_code
_entity_poly.pdbx_strand_id
1 'polypeptide(L)'
;MHLGVNEATGEIVTAVVSTNDVSDDQVFCQLLEVVESEIGQVSGDGAYHKRKCYSAASHRGAKPTIPPRKNAVIWHHGNCNSPPHPRDENLREIRKVGRKKWKRESGYHRRRK
;
A
#
# COMPACT_ATOMS: atom_id res chain seq x y z
N MET A 1 8.66 -10.09 -11.55
CA MET A 1 7.90 -11.04 -10.70
C MET A 1 7.46 -10.33 -9.44
N HIS A 2 6.19 -10.47 -9.07
CA HIS A 2 5.59 -9.88 -7.87
C HIS A 2 4.80 -10.95 -7.11
N LEU A 3 4.85 -10.90 -5.78
CA LEU A 3 4.24 -11.90 -4.90
C LEU A 3 3.38 -11.19 -3.84
N GLY A 4 2.20 -11.75 -3.58
CA GLY A 4 1.38 -11.42 -2.43
C GLY A 4 1.39 -12.57 -1.44
N VAL A 5 1.67 -12.25 -0.18
CA VAL A 5 1.82 -13.22 0.90
C VAL A 5 0.85 -12.86 2.01
N ASN A 6 0.12 -13.86 2.52
CA ASN A 6 -0.68 -13.69 3.73
C ASN A 6 0.27 -13.52 4.93
N GLU A 7 0.19 -12.39 5.62
CA GLU A 7 1.07 -12.10 6.76
C GLU A 7 0.86 -13.06 7.93
N ALA A 8 -0.38 -13.52 8.15
CA ALA A 8 -0.71 -14.42 9.23
C ALA A 8 -0.22 -15.85 8.96
N THR A 9 -0.33 -16.37 7.74
CA THR A 9 0.05 -17.78 7.46
C THR A 9 1.43 -17.93 6.83
N GLY A 10 1.96 -16.88 6.19
CA GLY A 10 3.16 -16.93 5.36
C GLY A 10 2.94 -17.54 3.99
N GLU A 11 1.71 -17.90 3.64
CA GLU A 11 1.37 -18.51 2.36
C GLU A 11 1.36 -17.49 1.24
N ILE A 12 1.84 -17.90 0.07
CA ILE A 12 1.69 -17.11 -1.16
C ILE A 12 0.24 -17.22 -1.60
N VAL A 13 -0.47 -16.10 -1.59
CA VAL A 13 -1.88 -16.01 -2.01
C VAL A 13 -2.03 -15.52 -3.44
N THR A 14 -1.01 -14.86 -3.98
CA THR A 14 -1.00 -14.41 -5.37
C THR A 14 0.44 -14.26 -5.88
N ALA A 15 0.63 -14.51 -7.17
CA ALA A 15 1.90 -14.34 -7.84
C ALA A 15 1.63 -13.84 -9.27
N VAL A 16 2.31 -12.77 -9.67
CA VAL A 16 2.23 -12.21 -11.02
C VAL A 16 3.63 -12.12 -11.60
N VAL A 17 3.84 -12.79 -12.74
CA VAL A 17 5.06 -12.63 -13.54
C VAL A 17 4.74 -11.64 -14.65
N SER A 18 5.19 -10.39 -14.46
CA SER A 18 5.11 -9.33 -15.46
C SER A 18 6.35 -9.30 -16.34
N THR A 19 6.13 -8.96 -17.61
CA THR A 19 7.15 -8.51 -18.55
C THR A 19 7.50 -7.03 -18.32
N ASN A 20 8.62 -6.56 -18.87
CA ASN A 20 9.14 -5.20 -18.60
C ASN A 20 8.24 -4.05 -19.08
N ASP A 21 7.26 -4.33 -19.93
CA ASP A 21 6.27 -3.39 -20.45
C ASP A 21 5.07 -3.18 -19.49
N VAL A 22 4.90 -4.03 -18.48
CA VAL A 22 3.80 -3.90 -17.50
C VAL A 22 4.25 -3.02 -16.33
N SER A 23 3.53 -1.92 -16.11
CA SER A 23 3.81 -1.01 -15.00
C SER A 23 3.45 -1.62 -13.63
N ASP A 24 4.20 -1.28 -12.57
CA ASP A 24 3.95 -1.78 -11.21
C ASP A 24 2.51 -1.55 -10.70
N ASP A 25 1.84 -0.47 -11.12
CA ASP A 25 0.45 -0.20 -10.72
C ASP A 25 -0.54 -1.18 -11.34
N GLN A 26 -0.31 -1.63 -12.57
CA GLN A 26 -1.14 -2.66 -13.20
C GLN A 26 -0.94 -4.00 -12.49
N VAL A 27 0.30 -4.37 -12.20
CA VAL A 27 0.60 -5.59 -11.46
C VAL A 27 -0.01 -5.56 -10.06
N PHE A 28 0.05 -4.42 -9.38
CA PHE A 28 -0.56 -4.26 -8.06
C PHE A 28 -2.08 -4.49 -8.08
N CYS A 29 -2.78 -3.95 -9.07
CA CYS A 29 -4.22 -4.20 -9.23
C CYS A 29 -4.49 -5.69 -9.45
N GLN A 30 -3.75 -6.33 -10.36
CA GLN A 30 -3.89 -7.77 -10.65
C GLN A 30 -3.68 -8.63 -9.40
N LEU A 31 -2.67 -8.32 -8.58
CA LEU A 31 -2.41 -9.03 -7.33
C LEU A 31 -3.62 -8.98 -6.38
N LEU A 32 -4.28 -7.82 -6.27
CA LEU A 32 -5.43 -7.65 -5.37
C LEU A 32 -6.72 -8.29 -5.89
N GLU A 33 -6.89 -8.36 -7.21
CA GLU A 33 -8.07 -8.98 -7.83
C GLU A 33 -8.09 -10.51 -7.64
N VAL A 34 -6.92 -11.15 -7.65
CA VAL A 34 -6.78 -12.61 -7.47
C VAL A 34 -7.12 -13.06 -6.06
N VAL A 35 -6.95 -12.18 -5.05
CA VAL A 35 -7.27 -12.54 -3.67
C VAL A 35 -8.79 -12.49 -3.47
N GLU A 36 -9.42 -13.65 -3.29
CA GLU A 36 -10.87 -13.74 -3.10
C GLU A 36 -11.33 -13.28 -1.71
N SER A 37 -10.48 -13.43 -0.70
CA SER A 37 -10.80 -13.06 0.68
C SER A 37 -10.78 -11.55 0.91
N GLU A 38 -11.41 -11.12 2.01
CA GLU A 38 -11.31 -9.74 2.48
C GLU A 38 -9.85 -9.39 2.81
N ILE A 39 -9.43 -8.19 2.41
CA ILE A 39 -8.07 -7.70 2.63
C ILE A 39 -8.14 -6.53 3.61
N GLY A 40 -7.79 -6.74 4.87
CA GLY A 40 -7.79 -5.64 5.86
C GLY A 40 -6.69 -4.60 5.64
N GLN A 41 -5.52 -5.03 5.17
CA GLN A 41 -4.36 -4.16 4.92
C GLN A 41 -3.51 -4.71 3.78
N VAL A 42 -2.98 -3.81 2.93
CA VAL A 42 -1.97 -4.13 1.93
C VAL A 42 -0.70 -3.34 2.23
N SER A 43 0.41 -4.04 2.43
CA SER A 43 1.73 -3.45 2.60
C SER A 43 2.56 -3.64 1.34
N GLY A 44 3.12 -2.57 0.79
CA GLY A 44 3.94 -2.62 -0.43
C GLY A 44 5.15 -1.72 -0.32
N ASP A 45 6.17 -1.92 -1.16
CA ASP A 45 7.32 -1.04 -1.21
C ASP A 45 7.02 0.31 -1.90
N GLY A 46 8.06 1.15 -2.05
CA GLY A 46 7.94 2.48 -2.62
C GLY A 46 7.60 2.51 -4.12
N ALA A 47 7.70 1.41 -4.87
CA ALA A 47 7.31 1.34 -6.28
C ALA A 47 5.79 1.46 -6.42
N TYR A 48 5.03 0.91 -5.47
CA TYR A 48 3.57 1.02 -5.40
C TYR A 48 3.06 2.36 -4.86
N HIS A 49 3.95 3.34 -4.62
CA HIS A 49 3.56 4.70 -4.24
C HIS A 49 3.05 5.49 -5.46
N LYS A 50 1.93 5.03 -6.04
CA LYS A 50 1.22 5.61 -7.19
C LYS A 50 -0.27 5.74 -6.87
N ARG A 51 -0.93 6.77 -7.38
CA ARG A 51 -2.37 7.04 -7.12
C ARG A 51 -3.26 5.82 -7.39
N LYS A 52 -2.99 5.12 -8.50
CA LYS A 52 -3.72 3.91 -8.90
C LYS A 52 -3.63 2.78 -7.86
N CYS A 53 -2.47 2.56 -7.26
CA CYS A 53 -2.32 1.55 -6.20
C CYS A 53 -3.17 1.88 -4.96
N TYR A 54 -3.17 3.15 -4.53
CA TYR A 54 -4.04 3.57 -3.41
C TYR A 54 -5.52 3.42 -3.75
N SER A 55 -5.91 3.78 -4.98
CA SER A 55 -7.29 3.61 -5.45
C SER A 55 -7.69 2.13 -5.49
N ALA A 56 -6.82 1.25 -6.01
CA ALA A 56 -7.08 -0.19 -6.05
C ALA A 56 -7.24 -0.79 -4.64
N ALA A 57 -6.37 -0.41 -3.70
CA ALA A 57 -6.51 -0.82 -2.31
C ALA A 57 -7.83 -0.32 -1.69
N SER A 58 -8.19 0.95 -1.91
CA SER A 58 -9.46 1.51 -1.42
C SER A 58 -10.69 0.84 -2.04
N HIS A 59 -10.67 0.49 -3.33
CA HIS A 59 -11.76 -0.25 -3.97
C HIS A 59 -11.95 -1.64 -3.35
N ARG A 60 -10.87 -2.26 -2.86
CA ARG A 60 -10.89 -3.53 -2.13
C ARG A 60 -11.20 -3.38 -0.64
N GLY A 61 -11.47 -2.16 -0.16
CA GLY A 61 -11.65 -1.87 1.27
C GLY A 61 -10.38 -2.00 2.12
N ALA A 62 -9.22 -2.18 1.49
CA ALA A 62 -7.96 -2.47 2.18
C ALA A 62 -7.23 -1.20 2.59
N LYS A 63 -6.69 -1.17 3.81
CA LYS A 63 -5.80 -0.09 4.26
C LYS A 63 -4.45 -0.15 3.51
N PRO A 64 -4.04 0.88 2.76
CA PRO A 64 -2.76 0.88 2.07
C PRO A 64 -1.63 1.36 2.99
N THR A 65 -0.76 0.44 3.42
CA THR A 65 0.45 0.71 4.19
C THR A 65 1.67 0.71 3.26
N ILE A 66 1.73 1.74 2.41
CA ILE A 66 2.81 1.95 1.45
C ILE A 66 3.65 3.16 1.90
N PRO A 67 4.96 3.01 2.12
CA PRO A 67 5.81 4.04 2.69
C PRO A 67 5.97 5.18 1.67
N PRO A 68 5.50 6.41 1.96
CA PRO A 68 5.61 7.53 1.02
C PRO A 68 7.06 7.86 0.66
N ARG A 69 7.29 8.44 -0.52
CA ARG A 69 8.64 8.94 -0.90
C ARG A 69 9.11 10.02 0.09
N LYS A 70 10.43 10.17 0.28
CA LYS A 70 11.02 11.09 1.28
C LYS A 70 10.53 12.53 1.12
N ASN A 71 10.40 13.01 -0.11
CA ASN A 71 9.96 14.37 -0.44
C ASN A 71 8.49 14.41 -0.88
N ALA A 72 7.67 13.48 -0.39
CA ALA A 72 6.25 13.45 -0.68
C ALA A 72 5.55 14.70 -0.14
N VAL A 73 4.83 15.39 -1.04
CA VAL A 73 3.87 16.44 -0.70
C VAL A 73 2.45 15.87 -0.65
N ILE A 74 1.55 16.53 0.09
CA ILE A 74 0.14 16.13 0.20
C ILE A 74 -0.51 16.20 -1.18
N TRP A 75 -1.32 15.18 -1.53
CA TRP A 75 -2.07 15.16 -2.78
C TRP A 75 -3.42 15.87 -2.66
N HIS A 76 -4.07 15.75 -1.51
CA HIS A 76 -5.38 16.32 -1.21
C HIS A 76 -5.30 17.14 0.09
N HIS A 77 -5.37 18.46 -0.05
CA HIS A 77 -5.38 19.38 1.08
C HIS A 77 -6.70 19.24 1.86
N GLY A 78 -6.65 19.48 3.18
CA GLY A 78 -7.80 19.30 4.07
C GLY A 78 -8.93 20.32 3.87
N ASN A 79 -8.75 21.30 2.99
CA ASN A 79 -9.78 22.25 2.57
C ASN A 79 -10.62 21.73 1.39
N CYS A 80 -10.32 20.55 0.87
CA CYS A 80 -11.18 19.87 -0.09
C CYS A 80 -12.37 19.25 0.67
N ASN A 81 -13.59 19.37 0.14
CA ASN A 81 -14.80 18.69 0.65
C ASN A 81 -14.78 17.16 0.43
N SER A 82 -13.60 16.56 0.35
CA SER A 82 -13.40 15.14 0.07
C SER A 82 -12.73 14.47 1.27
N PRO A 83 -12.99 13.18 1.52
CA PRO A 83 -12.27 12.43 2.54
C PRO A 83 -10.75 12.52 2.38
N PRO A 84 -9.99 12.52 3.49
CA PRO A 84 -8.54 12.49 3.43
C PRO A 84 -8.03 11.31 2.59
N HIS A 85 -7.07 11.57 1.70
CA HIS A 85 -6.47 10.50 0.91
C HIS A 85 -5.58 9.61 1.81
N PRO A 86 -5.68 8.26 1.75
CA PRO A 86 -4.93 7.35 2.65
C PRO A 86 -3.41 7.57 2.65
N ARG A 87 -2.83 7.86 1.49
CA ARG A 87 -1.41 8.29 1.38
C ARG A 87 -1.08 9.50 2.25
N ASP A 88 -1.95 10.51 2.25
CA ASP A 88 -1.69 11.77 2.95
C ASP A 88 -1.86 11.58 4.46
N GLU A 89 -2.71 10.65 4.89
CA GLU A 89 -2.76 10.19 6.29
C GLU A 89 -1.44 9.56 6.71
N ASN A 90 -0.91 8.60 5.93
CA ASN A 90 0.42 8.03 6.17
C ASN A 90 1.51 9.12 6.24
N LEU A 91 1.45 10.12 5.35
CA LEU A 91 2.39 11.24 5.36
C LEU A 91 2.27 12.10 6.61
N ARG A 92 1.04 12.42 7.05
CA ARG A 92 0.78 13.17 8.28
C ARG A 92 1.26 12.40 9.51
N GLU A 93 1.01 11.11 9.59
CA GLU A 93 1.51 10.25 10.67
C GLU A 93 3.03 10.23 10.69
N ILE A 94 3.69 10.01 9.55
CA ILE A 94 5.16 10.03 9.44
C ILE A 94 5.74 11.36 9.91
N ARG A 95 5.09 12.49 9.61
CA ARG A 95 5.52 13.82 10.08
C ARG A 95 5.37 13.97 11.60
N LYS A 96 4.38 13.32 12.21
CA LYS A 96 4.14 13.36 13.67
C LYS A 96 5.09 12.45 14.45
N VAL A 97 5.25 11.19 14.03
CA VAL A 97 5.95 10.16 14.81
C VAL A 97 7.32 9.78 14.26
N GLY A 98 7.64 10.23 13.04
CA GLY A 98 8.85 9.84 12.32
C GLY A 98 8.69 8.52 11.56
N ARG A 99 9.36 8.40 10.41
CA ARG A 99 9.23 7.25 9.48
C ARG A 99 9.51 5.90 10.13
N LYS A 100 10.54 5.82 10.99
CA LYS A 100 10.92 4.56 11.65
C LYS A 100 9.82 4.06 12.58
N LYS A 101 9.22 4.96 13.38
CA LYS A 101 8.14 4.65 14.32
C LYS A 101 6.85 4.31 13.56
N TRP A 102 6.50 5.10 12.54
CA TRP A 102 5.38 4.81 11.66
C TRP A 102 5.46 3.42 11.03
N LYS A 103 6.63 2.99 10.51
CA LYS A 103 6.81 1.65 9.94
C LYS A 103 6.52 0.51 10.93
N ARG A 104 6.77 0.73 12.22
CA ARG A 104 6.49 -0.24 13.28
C ARG A 104 5.00 -0.24 13.63
N GLU A 105 4.41 0.94 13.82
CA GLU A 105 3.02 1.11 14.27
C GLU A 105 2.00 0.76 13.18
N SER A 106 2.30 1.08 11.92
CA SER A 106 1.47 0.72 10.76
C SER A 106 1.55 -0.76 10.37
N GLY A 107 2.42 -1.54 11.02
CA GLY A 107 2.63 -2.94 10.65
C GLY A 107 3.40 -3.14 9.33
N TYR A 108 4.03 -2.11 8.76
CA TYR A 108 4.79 -2.21 7.50
C TYR A 108 5.93 -3.24 7.57
N HIS A 109 6.61 -3.37 8.71
CA HIS A 109 7.72 -4.33 8.92
C HIS A 109 7.28 -5.61 9.64
N ARG A 110 6.03 -6.07 9.49
CA ARG A 110 5.64 -7.39 10.00
C ARG A 110 6.21 -8.48 9.08
N ARG A 111 7.47 -8.86 9.35
CA ARG A 111 8.00 -10.16 8.95
C ARG A 111 7.81 -11.07 10.14
N ARG A 112 7.21 -12.25 9.96
CA ARG A 112 7.13 -13.25 11.03
C ARG A 112 8.54 -13.54 11.57
N LYS A 113 8.60 -13.77 12.88
CA LYS A 113 9.72 -14.44 13.53
C LYS A 113 9.65 -15.93 13.26
#